data_AF-A0AB37UAS7-F1
#
_entry.id   AF-A0AB37UAS7-F1
#
_cell.length_a   1.000
_cell.length_b   1.000
_cell.length_c   1.000
_cell.angle_alpha   90.00
_cell.angle_beta   90.00
_cell.angle_gamma   90.00
#
_symmetry.space_group_name_H-M   'P 1'
#
loop_
_entity.id
_entity.type
_entity.pdbx_description
1 polymer ?
#
loop_
_entity_poly.entity_id
_entity_poly.type
_entity_poly.pdbx_seq_one_letter_code
_entity_poly.pdbx_strand_id
1 'polypeptide(L)'
;MGFLPVGKRQEITHFQTQFLGVGIVFFTISAIAQSALALPPPEDTPEEVLRTEIFLTARSPVDGKSLTAAQYAQLQAKLQTRPAPPTLNSQVREIVFLLQLRKAIRTFLPFLPI
;
A
#
# COMPACT_ATOMS: atom_id res chain seq x y z
N MET A 1 22.39 -27.60 63.23
CA MET A 1 22.87 -26.22 63.04
C MET A 1 22.31 -25.68 61.72
N GLY A 2 21.54 -24.60 61.61
CA GLY A 2 21.01 -23.66 62.60
C GLY A 2 19.56 -23.33 62.23
N PHE A 3 18.65 -23.48 63.19
CA PHE A 3 17.27 -23.07 63.03
C PHE A 3 17.22 -21.55 62.98
N LEU A 4 17.06 -20.97 61.79
CA LEU A 4 16.84 -19.53 61.65
C LEU A 4 15.61 -19.12 62.48
N PRO A 5 15.70 -18.03 63.25
CA PRO A 5 14.63 -17.59 64.14
C PRO A 5 13.36 -17.31 63.35
N VAL A 6 12.20 -17.64 63.94
CA VAL A 6 10.89 -17.64 63.29
C VAL A 6 10.59 -16.33 62.54
N GLY A 7 11.00 -15.17 63.07
CA GLY A 7 10.85 -13.88 62.40
C GLY A 7 11.61 -13.75 61.07
N LYS A 8 12.82 -14.32 60.98
CA LYS A 8 13.65 -14.28 59.76
C LYS A 8 13.15 -15.25 58.69
N ARG A 9 12.48 -16.34 59.09
CA ARG A 9 11.83 -17.29 58.16
C ARG A 9 10.57 -16.71 57.52
N GLN A 10 9.79 -15.92 58.25
CA GLN A 10 8.59 -15.24 57.74
C GLN A 10 8.96 -14.26 56.62
N GLU A 11 9.97 -13.43 56.86
CA GLU A 11 10.44 -12.42 55.90
C GLU A 11 10.95 -13.04 54.58
N ILE A 12 11.72 -14.13 54.67
CA ILE A 12 12.19 -14.88 53.50
C ILE A 12 11.01 -15.48 52.72
N THR A 13 10.01 -16.01 53.42
CA THR A 13 8.84 -16.64 52.76
C THR A 13 8.01 -15.61 52.01
N HIS A 14 7.77 -14.43 52.58
CA HIS A 14 7.05 -13.34 51.90
C HIS A 14 7.81 -12.82 50.68
N PHE A 15 9.13 -12.63 50.81
CA PHE A 15 9.99 -12.23 49.69
C PHE A 15 9.94 -13.27 48.57
N GLN A 16 10.13 -14.55 48.87
CA GLN A 16 10.06 -15.64 47.87
C GLN A 16 8.68 -15.70 47.18
N THR A 17 7.60 -15.47 47.92
CA THR A 17 6.23 -15.46 47.38
C THR A 17 6.01 -14.28 46.42
N GLN A 18 6.56 -13.11 46.74
CA GLN A 18 6.50 -11.93 45.86
C GLN A 18 7.31 -12.12 44.57
N PHE A 19 8.54 -12.64 44.66
CA PHE A 19 9.37 -12.91 43.48
C PHE A 19 8.77 -13.98 42.57
N LEU A 20 8.18 -15.04 43.14
CA LEU A 20 7.47 -16.06 42.40
C LEU A 20 6.24 -15.48 41.68
N GLY A 21 5.47 -14.62 42.36
CA GLY A 21 4.32 -13.93 41.76
C GLY A 21 4.70 -13.01 40.60
N VAL A 22 5.76 -12.22 40.75
CA VAL A 22 6.27 -11.34 39.67
C VAL A 22 6.77 -12.15 38.48
N GLY A 23 7.46 -13.27 38.73
CA GLY A 23 7.92 -14.18 37.67
C GLY A 23 6.77 -14.79 36.87
N ILE A 24 5.68 -15.19 37.54
CA ILE A 24 4.48 -15.72 36.89
C ILE A 24 3.80 -14.65 36.02
N VAL A 25 3.66 -13.42 36.52
CA VAL A 25 3.06 -12.31 35.77
C VAL A 25 3.93 -11.93 34.56
N PHE A 26 5.25 -11.91 34.71
CA PHE A 26 6.15 -11.61 33.59
C PHE A 26 6.12 -12.71 32.51
N PHE A 27 6.06 -13.97 32.93
CA PHE A 27 5.94 -15.12 32.04
C PHE A 27 4.60 -15.11 31.29
N THR A 28 3.49 -14.77 31.96
CA THR A 28 2.17 -14.69 31.30
C THR A 28 2.10 -13.54 30.30
N ILE A 29 2.66 -12.36 30.62
CA ILE A 29 2.74 -11.23 29.67
C ILE A 29 3.59 -11.60 28.45
N SER A 30 4.74 -12.25 28.66
CA SER A 30 5.60 -12.68 27.54
C SER A 30 4.96 -13.78 26.69
N ALA A 31 4.21 -14.71 27.29
CA ALA A 31 3.51 -15.77 26.56
C ALA A 31 2.35 -15.23 25.71
N ILE A 32 1.67 -14.17 26.16
CA ILE A 32 0.59 -13.52 25.41
C ILE A 32 1.15 -12.67 24.26
N ALA A 33 2.38 -12.15 24.38
CA ALA A 33 3.00 -11.26 23.40
C ALA A 33 3.55 -11.96 22.13
N GLN A 34 3.46 -13.29 22.01
CA GLN A 34 4.14 -14.03 20.92
C GLN A 34 3.43 -14.02 19.56
N SER A 35 2.24 -13.42 19.45
CA SER A 35 1.44 -13.55 18.22
C SER A 35 0.87 -12.20 17.80
N ALA A 36 1.60 -11.42 16.99
CA ALA A 36 1.08 -10.45 16.00
C ALA A 36 2.00 -9.25 15.67
N LEU A 37 3.33 -9.39 15.62
CA LEU A 37 4.20 -8.21 15.39
C LEU A 37 4.66 -7.92 13.95
N ALA A 38 4.30 -8.68 12.92
CA ALA A 38 4.68 -8.29 11.54
C ALA A 38 3.97 -9.04 10.40
N LEU A 39 3.02 -9.94 10.67
CA LEU A 39 2.34 -10.62 9.57
C LEU A 39 1.33 -9.64 8.96
N PRO A 40 1.34 -9.45 7.62
CA PRO A 40 0.27 -8.71 6.97
C PRO A 40 -1.07 -9.35 7.33
N PRO A 41 -2.15 -8.56 7.38
CA PRO A 41 -3.48 -9.09 7.65
C PRO A 41 -3.76 -10.28 6.71
N PRO A 42 -4.38 -11.37 7.19
CA PRO A 42 -4.60 -12.57 6.39
C PRO A 42 -5.49 -12.33 5.15
N GLU A 43 -6.18 -11.19 5.12
CA GLU A 43 -6.95 -10.69 3.98
C GLU A 43 -6.08 -10.07 2.87
N ASP A 44 -4.82 -9.75 3.15
CA ASP A 44 -3.89 -9.14 2.19
C ASP A 44 -3.18 -10.22 1.37
N THR A 45 -3.37 -10.18 0.05
CA THR A 45 -2.74 -11.14 -0.85
C THR A 45 -1.23 -10.87 -0.91
N PRO A 46 -0.38 -11.88 -0.65
CA PRO A 46 1.07 -11.69 -0.68
C PRO A 46 1.55 -11.28 -2.09
N GLU A 47 2.57 -10.43 -2.15
CA GLU A 47 3.09 -9.93 -3.42
C GLU A 47 3.57 -11.04 -4.36
N GLU A 48 4.06 -12.16 -3.81
CA GLU A 48 4.50 -13.32 -4.58
C GLU A 48 3.33 -13.98 -5.34
N VAL A 49 2.13 -13.92 -4.78
CA VAL A 49 0.89 -14.38 -5.45
C VAL A 49 0.49 -13.37 -6.51
N LEU A 50 0.49 -12.06 -6.22
CA LEU A 50 0.18 -11.02 -7.22
C LEU A 50 1.15 -11.01 -8.42
N ARG A 51 2.43 -11.35 -8.21
CA ARG A 51 3.43 -11.48 -9.28
C ARG A 51 3.22 -12.71 -10.16
N THR A 52 2.53 -13.73 -9.64
CA THR A 52 2.19 -14.96 -10.38
C THR A 52 0.76 -14.94 -10.93
N GLU A 53 -0.09 -14.03 -10.46
CA GLU A 53 -1.40 -13.77 -11.04
C GLU A 53 -1.26 -13.26 -12.48
N ILE A 54 -1.66 -14.12 -13.41
CA ILE A 54 -1.80 -13.74 -14.82
C ILE A 54 -3.02 -12.84 -14.93
N PHE A 55 -2.82 -11.56 -15.24
CA PHE A 55 -3.91 -10.62 -15.49
C PHE A 55 -4.78 -11.12 -16.66
N LEU A 56 -5.88 -11.82 -16.35
CA LEU A 56 -6.81 -12.34 -17.36
C LEU A 56 -7.64 -11.21 -18.00
N THR A 57 -7.78 -10.10 -17.30
CA THR A 57 -8.53 -8.92 -17.72
C THR A 57 -7.63 -7.68 -17.68
N ALA A 58 -7.56 -6.98 -18.81
CA ALA A 58 -6.90 -5.69 -18.95
C ALA A 58 -7.94 -4.63 -19.34
N ARG A 59 -7.61 -3.35 -19.24
CA ARG A 59 -8.46 -2.26 -19.75
C ARG A 59 -7.86 -1.70 -21.04
N SER A 60 -8.72 -1.42 -22.03
CA SER A 60 -8.29 -0.78 -23.28
C SER A 60 -7.68 0.59 -22.98
N PRO A 61 -6.45 0.88 -23.41
CA PRO A 61 -5.86 2.21 -23.28
C PRO A 61 -6.57 3.27 -24.14
N VAL A 62 -7.44 2.84 -25.07
CA VAL A 62 -8.20 3.73 -25.95
C VAL A 62 -9.59 4.02 -25.39
N ASP A 63 -10.30 2.97 -24.93
CA ASP A 63 -11.73 3.07 -24.59
C ASP A 63 -12.04 2.76 -23.12
N GLY A 64 -11.07 2.33 -22.33
CA GLY A 64 -11.27 1.90 -20.93
C GLY A 64 -12.18 0.68 -20.78
N LYS A 65 -12.54 -0.04 -21.86
CA LYS A 65 -13.32 -1.28 -21.79
C LYS A 65 -12.48 -2.46 -21.32
N SER A 66 -13.09 -3.43 -20.64
CA SER A 66 -12.41 -4.68 -20.27
C SER A 66 -12.06 -5.46 -21.54
N LEU A 67 -10.81 -5.91 -21.62
CA LEU A 67 -10.24 -6.70 -22.70
C LEU A 67 -9.62 -7.96 -22.11
N THR A 68 -9.62 -9.06 -22.87
CA THR A 68 -8.86 -10.26 -22.50
C THR A 68 -7.37 -10.05 -22.79
N ALA A 69 -6.50 -10.83 -22.13
CA ALA A 69 -5.05 -10.75 -22.33
C ALA A 69 -4.64 -10.88 -23.81
N ALA A 70 -5.29 -11.76 -24.58
CA ALA A 70 -5.03 -11.94 -26.01
C ALA A 70 -5.44 -10.71 -26.85
N GLN A 71 -6.60 -10.11 -26.55
CA GLN A 71 -7.05 -8.89 -27.23
C GLN A 71 -6.15 -7.70 -26.90
N TYR A 72 -5.67 -7.61 -25.67
CA TYR A 72 -4.72 -6.60 -25.24
C TYR A 72 -3.37 -6.75 -25.98
N ALA A 73 -2.82 -7.96 -26.07
CA ALA A 73 -1.58 -8.22 -26.81
C ALA A 73 -1.69 -7.83 -28.29
N GLN A 74 -2.83 -8.15 -28.93
CA GLN A 74 -3.09 -7.75 -30.32
C GLN A 74 -3.23 -6.22 -30.48
N LEU A 75 -3.91 -5.56 -29.54
CA LEU A 75 -4.04 -4.10 -29.55
C LEU A 75 -2.68 -3.43 -29.36
N GLN A 76 -1.85 -3.94 -28.46
CA GLN A 76 -0.51 -3.44 -28.21
C GLN A 76 0.39 -3.59 -29.45
N ALA A 77 0.34 -4.74 -30.12
CA ALA A 77 1.09 -4.96 -31.36
C ALA A 77 0.68 -3.97 -32.47
N LYS A 78 -0.61 -3.66 -32.58
CA LYS A 78 -1.14 -2.64 -33.53
C LYS A 78 -0.69 -1.22 -33.17
N LEU A 79 -0.60 -0.89 -31.89
CA LEU A 79 -0.14 0.43 -31.43
C LEU A 79 1.36 0.61 -31.68
N GLN A 80 2.17 -0.43 -31.50
CA GLN A 80 3.62 -0.40 -31.70
C GLN A 80 4.03 -0.34 -33.18
N THR A 81 3.24 -0.92 -34.08
CA THR A 81 3.52 -0.91 -35.52
C THR A 81 3.09 0.38 -36.22
N ARG A 82 2.43 1.32 -35.52
CA ARG A 82 1.94 2.56 -36.13
C ARG A 82 3.12 3.52 -36.40
N PRO A 83 3.44 3.84 -37.67
CA PRO A 83 4.65 4.58 -38.02
C PRO A 83 4.57 6.11 -37.80
N ALA A 84 3.55 6.61 -37.12
CA ALA A 84 3.38 8.04 -36.89
C ALA A 84 2.71 8.30 -35.52
N PRO A 85 3.06 9.41 -34.84
CA PRO A 85 2.35 9.81 -33.64
C PRO A 85 0.86 9.98 -33.97
N PRO A 86 -0.04 9.54 -33.06
CA PRO A 86 -1.47 9.61 -33.31
C PRO A 86 -1.87 11.06 -33.58
N THR A 87 -2.39 11.31 -34.78
CA THR A 87 -2.97 12.62 -35.13
C THR A 87 -4.18 12.84 -34.26
N LEU A 88 -4.06 13.74 -33.28
CA LEU A 88 -5.20 14.21 -32.49
C LEU A 88 -6.31 14.71 -33.42
N ASN A 89 -7.57 14.52 -33.02
CA ASN A 89 -8.72 15.10 -33.71
C ASN A 89 -8.47 16.61 -33.92
N SER A 90 -8.73 17.11 -35.15
CA SER A 90 -8.52 18.50 -35.53
C SER A 90 -9.24 19.47 -34.60
N GLN A 91 -10.45 19.12 -34.14
CA GLN A 91 -11.22 19.93 -33.19
C GLN A 91 -10.52 20.05 -31.84
N VAL A 92 -9.94 18.96 -31.33
CA VAL A 92 -9.20 18.97 -30.05
C VAL A 92 -7.94 19.83 -30.18
N ARG A 93 -7.24 19.73 -31.31
CA ARG A 93 -6.07 20.57 -31.59
C ARG A 93 -6.43 22.05 -31.59
N GLU A 94 -7.54 22.41 -32.22
CA GLU A 94 -8.03 23.79 -32.27
C GLU A 94 -8.41 24.30 -30.87
N ILE A 95 -9.14 23.52 -30.09
CA ILE A 95 -9.49 23.88 -28.70
C ILE A 95 -8.24 24.11 -27.86
N VAL A 96 -7.25 23.20 -27.93
CA VAL A 96 -5.98 23.35 -27.21
C VAL A 96 -5.26 24.63 -27.63
N PHE A 97 -5.23 24.94 -28.93
CA PHE A 97 -4.64 26.17 -29.44
C PHE A 97 -5.35 27.41 -28.89
N LEU A 98 -6.69 27.45 -28.91
CA LEU A 98 -7.47 28.56 -28.36
C LEU A 98 -7.24 28.74 -26.85
N LEU A 99 -7.11 27.64 -26.10
CA LEU A 99 -6.79 27.69 -24.68
C LEU A 99 -5.39 28.25 -24.42
N GLN A 100 -4.39 27.84 -25.21
CA GLN A 100 -3.04 28.39 -25.13
C GLN A 100 -3.01 29.88 -25.48
N LEU A 101 -3.74 30.29 -26.51
CA LEU A 101 -3.87 31.69 -26.91
C LEU A 101 -4.54 32.51 -25.81
N ARG A 102 -5.65 32.04 -25.24
CA ARG A 102 -6.32 32.69 -24.11
C ARG A 102 -5.36 32.87 -22.93
N LYS A 103 -4.59 31.82 -22.61
CA LYS A 103 -3.58 31.87 -21.54
C LYS A 103 -2.53 32.94 -21.83
N ALA A 104 -1.99 32.98 -23.06
CA ALA A 104 -1.00 33.98 -23.46
C ALA A 104 -1.56 35.40 -23.35
N ILE A 105 -2.78 35.65 -23.83
CA ILE A 105 -3.44 36.96 -23.72
C ILE A 105 -3.55 37.37 -22.24
N ARG A 106 -4.02 36.48 -21.36
CA ARG A 106 -4.12 36.77 -19.92
C ARG A 106 -2.76 37.04 -19.27
N THR A 107 -1.69 36.42 -19.76
CA THR A 107 -0.33 36.63 -19.24
C THR A 107 0.26 37.97 -19.70
N PHE A 108 0.14 38.32 -20.98
CA PHE A 108 0.76 39.53 -21.54
C PHE A 108 -0.12 40.79 -21.46
N LEU A 109 -1.44 40.63 -21.42
CA LEU A 109 -2.42 41.71 -21.40
C LEU A 109 -3.39 41.54 -20.21
N PRO A 110 -2.91 41.68 -18.96
CA PRO A 110 -3.69 41.38 -17.75
C PRO A 110 -4.86 42.35 -17.47
N PHE A 111 -4.99 43.40 -18.28
CA PHE A 111 -6.01 44.44 -18.16
C PHE A 111 -7.21 44.23 -19.12
N LEU A 112 -7.17 43.23 -20.00
CA LEU A 112 -8.30 42.91 -20.89
C LEU A 112 -9.39 42.13 -20.14
N PRO A 113 -10.68 42.46 -20.31
CA PRO A 113 -11.80 41.72 -19.71
C PRO A 113 -12.16 40.48 -20.57
N ILE A 114 -11.31 39.44 -20.52
CA ILE A 114 -11.44 38.16 -21.29
C ILE A 114 -11.26 36.93 -20.37
#